data_AF-A0A8T0HEF0-F1
#
_entry.id   AF-A0A8T0HEF0-F1
#
_cell.length_a   1.000
_cell.length_b   1.000
_cell.length_c   1.000
_cell.angle_alpha   90.00
_cell.angle_beta   90.00
_cell.angle_gamma   90.00
#
_symmetry.space_group_name_H-M   'P 1'
#
loop_
_entity.id
_entity.type
_entity.pdbx_description
1 polymer ?
#
loop_
_entity_poly.entity_id
_entity_poly.type
_entity_poly.pdbx_seq_one_letter_code
_entity_poly.pdbx_strand_id
1 'polypeptide(L)'
;MAQQQCNMCSNPSKGHCKVCKCSSYCSTECQKADWPVHKILCNQLPKFATPPNEAARRGIYFPVDSLTPEFVWVETQWIPPDEYEIGFEKIKQKSLYLGKDLEGKEPLANYIHVYGNVIRSRERQDKLTIYMRDTALIDGSKPNRSIARVLRGDATFYGPWSGGMLAMKLPTLERDPASFVHMDTVDFRDVVDTFRSYGSSVKISDMSQNKKHTGPVSPFDGELTK
;
A
#
# COMPACT_ATOMS: atom_id res chain seq x y z
N MET A 1 -9.82 -25.50 1.44
CA MET A 1 -9.74 -24.03 1.52
C MET A 1 -8.28 -23.63 1.39
N ALA A 2 -7.93 -22.70 0.49
CA ALA A 2 -6.54 -22.25 0.37
C ALA A 2 -6.09 -21.59 1.69
N GLN A 3 -4.94 -21.99 2.22
CA GLN A 3 -4.39 -21.41 3.43
C GLN A 3 -3.88 -20.00 3.13
N GLN A 4 -4.37 -19.00 3.89
CA GLN A 4 -3.94 -17.61 3.74
C GLN A 4 -2.44 -17.48 4.03
N GLN A 5 -1.73 -16.66 3.24
CA GLN A 5 -0.31 -16.41 3.44
C GLN A 5 -0.07 -15.36 4.54
N CYS A 6 1.13 -15.36 5.12
CA CYS A 6 1.57 -14.31 6.05
C CYS A 6 1.70 -12.96 5.32
N ASN A 7 1.32 -11.86 5.98
CA ASN A 7 1.42 -10.52 5.42
C ASN A 7 2.88 -10.02 5.32
N MET A 8 3.81 -10.71 5.98
CA MET A 8 5.20 -10.27 6.14
C MET A 8 6.23 -11.22 5.51
N CYS A 9 5.82 -12.41 5.07
CA CYS A 9 6.68 -13.41 4.44
C CYS A 9 5.83 -14.44 3.67
N SER A 10 6.49 -15.38 2.98
CA SER A 10 5.82 -16.42 2.17
C SER A 10 5.29 -17.62 2.99
N ASN A 11 5.51 -17.65 4.30
CA ASN A 11 5.05 -18.77 5.13
C ASN A 11 3.52 -18.79 5.26
N PRO A 12 2.91 -19.99 5.40
CA PRO A 12 1.48 -20.11 5.67
C PRO A 12 1.11 -19.44 7.00
N SER A 13 -0.04 -18.75 7.00
CA SER A 13 -0.57 -18.11 8.20
C SER A 13 -1.04 -19.14 9.23
N LYS A 14 -0.89 -18.78 10.52
CA LYS A 14 -1.45 -19.50 11.67
C LYS A 14 -2.65 -18.77 12.29
N GLY A 15 -2.94 -17.55 11.86
CA GLY A 15 -4.03 -16.74 12.38
C GLY A 15 -4.12 -15.37 11.72
N HIS A 16 -5.26 -14.72 11.89
CA HIS A 16 -5.51 -13.38 11.36
C HIS A 16 -5.61 -12.35 12.48
N CYS A 17 -5.40 -11.08 12.12
CA CYS A 17 -5.61 -9.96 13.02
C CYS A 17 -7.07 -9.93 13.49
N LYS A 18 -7.30 -9.93 14.80
CA LYS A 18 -8.65 -9.99 15.39
C LYS A 18 -9.50 -8.75 15.12
N VAL A 19 -8.87 -7.61 14.82
CA VAL A 19 -9.55 -6.33 14.57
C VAL A 19 -10.02 -6.23 13.13
N CYS A 20 -9.07 -6.20 12.17
CA CYS A 20 -9.40 -6.02 10.76
C CYS A 20 -9.84 -7.31 10.05
N LYS A 21 -9.45 -8.49 10.58
CA LYS A 21 -9.71 -9.82 10.00
C LYS A 21 -9.12 -10.07 8.59
N CYS A 22 -8.45 -9.09 7.99
CA CYS A 22 -7.80 -9.22 6.67
C CYS A 22 -6.35 -9.70 6.78
N SER A 23 -5.49 -8.98 7.52
CA SER A 23 -4.07 -9.34 7.62
C SER A 23 -3.86 -10.65 8.40
N SER A 24 -3.06 -11.53 7.83
CA SER A 24 -2.74 -12.87 8.34
C SER A 24 -1.26 -12.99 8.68
N TYR A 25 -0.90 -13.78 9.70
CA TYR A 25 0.48 -13.90 10.16
C TYR A 25 0.85 -15.35 10.52
N CYS A 26 2.08 -15.77 10.18
CA CYS A 26 2.60 -17.08 10.56
C CYS A 26 3.11 -17.13 12.01
N SER A 27 3.37 -15.97 12.63
CA SER A 27 3.87 -15.85 14.00
C SER A 27 3.61 -14.47 14.61
N THR A 28 3.75 -14.36 15.94
CA THR A 28 3.63 -13.10 16.67
C THR A 28 4.75 -12.12 16.31
N GLU A 29 5.93 -12.61 15.95
CA GLU A 29 7.06 -11.79 15.50
C GLU A 29 6.72 -11.08 14.19
N CYS A 30 6.13 -11.80 13.22
CA CYS A 30 5.66 -11.19 11.97
C CYS A 30 4.59 -10.13 12.23
N GLN A 31 3.64 -10.42 13.13
CA GLN A 31 2.62 -9.44 13.51
C GLN A 31 3.23 -8.19 14.16
N LYS A 32 4.16 -8.36 15.10
CA LYS A 32 4.86 -7.24 15.77
C LYS A 32 5.70 -6.42 14.79
N ALA A 33 6.33 -7.06 13.82
CA ALA A 33 7.10 -6.38 12.77
C ALA A 33 6.21 -5.53 11.84
N ASP A 34 5.00 -6.01 11.52
CA ASP A 34 4.03 -5.27 10.71
C ASP A 34 3.33 -4.16 11.50
N TRP A 35 3.15 -4.35 12.81
CA TRP A 35 2.35 -3.48 13.69
C TRP A 35 2.62 -1.97 13.54
N PRO A 36 3.88 -1.50 13.47
CA PRO A 36 4.24 -0.15 13.05
C PRO A 36 3.42 0.50 11.93
N VAL A 37 3.17 -0.26 10.86
CA VAL A 37 2.43 0.18 9.67
C VAL A 37 0.99 -0.27 9.81
N HIS A 38 0.75 -1.55 10.05
CA HIS A 38 -0.59 -2.13 10.13
C HIS A 38 -1.56 -1.35 11.03
N LYS A 39 -1.12 -0.92 12.22
CA LYS A 39 -1.99 -0.25 13.20
C LYS A 39 -2.58 1.08 12.72
N ILE A 40 -1.97 1.72 11.72
CA ILE A 40 -2.40 3.02 11.17
C ILE A 40 -3.82 2.90 10.60
N LEU A 41 -4.08 1.84 9.83
CA LEU A 41 -5.38 1.62 9.17
C LEU A 41 -6.20 0.49 9.80
N CYS A 42 -5.59 -0.40 10.59
CA CYS A 42 -6.28 -1.57 11.15
C CYS A 42 -7.54 -1.22 11.93
N ASN A 43 -7.48 -0.21 12.78
CA ASN A 43 -8.63 0.24 13.58
C ASN A 43 -9.66 1.05 12.77
N GLN A 44 -9.29 1.52 11.58
CA GLN A 44 -10.20 2.24 10.69
C GLN A 44 -11.07 1.26 9.90
N LEU A 45 -10.51 0.12 9.46
CA LEU A 45 -11.19 -0.80 8.54
C LEU A 45 -12.61 -1.21 8.96
N PRO A 46 -12.91 -1.53 10.24
CA PRO A 46 -14.28 -1.87 10.64
C PRO A 46 -15.31 -0.76 10.36
N LYS A 47 -14.89 0.52 10.39
CA LYS A 47 -15.75 1.68 10.07
C LYS A 47 -16.05 1.78 8.57
N PHE A 48 -15.27 1.08 7.74
CA PHE A 48 -15.42 1.03 6.31
C PHE A 48 -15.88 -0.37 5.84
N ALA A 49 -16.57 -1.13 6.69
CA ALA A 49 -17.10 -2.45 6.32
C ALA A 49 -18.19 -2.35 5.25
N THR A 50 -19.06 -1.34 5.34
CA THR A 50 -20.22 -1.16 4.45
C THR A 50 -20.05 0.11 3.62
N PRO A 51 -20.06 0.02 2.27
CA PRO A 51 -20.01 1.21 1.42
C PRO A 51 -21.29 2.05 1.56
N PRO A 52 -21.20 3.38 1.41
CA PRO A 52 -22.36 4.26 1.47
C PRO A 52 -23.32 4.09 0.29
N ASN A 53 -22.84 3.57 -0.85
CA ASN A 53 -23.62 3.26 -2.05
C ASN A 53 -22.86 2.27 -2.96
N GLU A 54 -23.53 1.76 -4.00
CA GLU A 54 -22.96 0.78 -4.94
C GLU A 54 -21.80 1.30 -5.79
N ALA A 55 -21.70 2.62 -5.95
CA ALA A 55 -20.63 3.29 -6.68
C ALA A 55 -19.45 3.70 -5.77
N ALA A 56 -19.48 3.33 -4.50
CA ALA A 56 -18.41 3.62 -3.57
C ALA A 56 -17.43 2.45 -3.46
N ARG A 57 -16.14 2.75 -3.60
CA ARG A 57 -15.05 1.78 -3.49
C ARG A 57 -14.11 2.22 -2.38
N ARG A 58 -13.62 1.26 -1.60
CA ARG A 58 -12.74 1.58 -0.48
C ARG A 58 -11.34 1.75 -1.03
N GLY A 59 -10.83 2.97 -1.03
CA GLY A 59 -9.45 3.31 -1.40
C GLY A 59 -8.61 3.63 -0.17
N ILE A 60 -7.31 3.79 -0.37
CA ILE A 60 -6.39 4.29 0.67
C ILE A 60 -5.84 5.63 0.20
N TYR A 61 -6.15 6.69 0.94
CA TYR A 61 -5.71 8.03 0.66
C TYR A 61 -4.47 8.39 1.49
N PHE A 62 -3.49 8.99 0.82
CA PHE A 62 -2.28 9.56 1.42
C PHE A 62 -2.33 11.08 1.30
N PRO A 63 -2.87 11.78 2.31
CA PRO A 63 -2.93 13.25 2.31
C PRO A 63 -1.55 13.89 2.36
N VAL A 64 -1.39 15.03 1.69
CA VAL A 64 -0.12 15.77 1.62
C VAL A 64 0.28 16.32 2.98
N ASP A 65 -0.62 17.06 3.61
CA ASP A 65 -0.30 17.86 4.80
C ASP A 65 -0.56 17.10 6.12
N SER A 66 -1.24 15.94 6.07
CA SER A 66 -1.49 15.07 7.22
C SER A 66 -0.45 13.94 7.31
N LEU A 67 -0.21 13.43 8.52
CA LEU A 67 0.76 12.36 8.79
C LEU A 67 0.14 10.96 8.67
N THR A 68 -1.18 10.85 8.58
CA THR A 68 -1.88 9.57 8.63
C THR A 68 -2.54 9.27 7.29
N PRO A 69 -2.20 8.13 6.66
CA PRO A 69 -3.04 7.55 5.63
C PRO A 69 -4.41 7.16 6.20
N GLU A 70 -5.41 7.15 5.34
CA GLU A 70 -6.81 6.93 5.73
C GLU A 70 -7.51 6.04 4.71
N PHE A 71 -8.43 5.19 5.18
CA PHE A 71 -9.43 4.61 4.28
C PHE A 71 -10.41 5.70 3.87
N VAL A 72 -10.83 5.67 2.60
CA VAL A 72 -11.81 6.60 2.03
C VAL A 72 -12.80 5.84 1.17
N TRP A 73 -14.04 6.34 1.11
CA TRP A 73 -15.03 5.91 0.13
C TRP A 73 -14.86 6.76 -1.13
N VAL A 74 -14.31 6.15 -2.18
CA VAL A 74 -14.07 6.79 -3.47
C VAL A 74 -15.27 6.55 -4.36
N GLU A 75 -15.90 7.64 -4.82
CA GLU A 75 -16.96 7.53 -5.82
C GLU A 75 -16.40 7.18 -7.19
N THR A 76 -16.95 6.12 -7.77
CA THR A 76 -16.67 5.66 -9.11
C THR A 76 -17.87 5.86 -10.03
N GLN A 77 -17.62 5.79 -11.33
CA GLN A 77 -18.64 5.81 -12.36
C GLN A 77 -18.30 4.72 -13.37
N TRP A 78 -19.29 3.89 -13.69
CA TRP A 78 -19.19 2.95 -14.80
C TRP A 78 -19.24 3.71 -16.13
N ILE A 79 -18.28 3.42 -16.99
CA ILE A 79 -18.23 3.84 -18.39
C ILE A 79 -18.58 2.60 -19.22
N PRO A 80 -19.67 2.64 -20.01
CA PRO A 80 -20.05 1.51 -20.83
C PRO A 80 -18.99 1.24 -21.92
N PRO A 81 -18.88 -0.02 -22.39
CA PRO A 81 -18.02 -0.34 -23.52
C PRO A 81 -18.44 0.45 -24.77
N ASP A 82 -17.48 0.70 -25.67
CA ASP A 82 -17.73 1.17 -27.02
C ASP A 82 -17.23 0.14 -28.07
N GLU A 83 -17.13 0.52 -29.33
CA GLU A 83 -16.72 -0.38 -30.42
C GLU A 83 -15.26 -0.90 -30.25
N TYR A 84 -14.42 -0.17 -29.50
CA TYR A 84 -12.99 -0.44 -29.37
C TYR A 84 -12.55 -0.75 -27.95
N GLU A 85 -13.31 -0.31 -26.94
CA GLU A 85 -12.95 -0.42 -25.53
C GLU A 85 -14.00 -1.19 -24.72
N ILE A 86 -13.53 -2.00 -23.76
CA ILE A 86 -14.42 -2.66 -22.80
C ILE A 86 -14.88 -1.65 -21.73
N GLY A 87 -16.03 -1.91 -21.12
CA GLY A 87 -16.55 -1.03 -20.07
C GLY A 87 -15.69 -1.06 -18.82
N PHE A 88 -15.52 0.08 -18.18
CA PHE A 88 -14.66 0.23 -17.01
C PHE A 88 -15.17 1.27 -16.00
N GLU A 89 -14.79 1.09 -14.74
CA GLU A 89 -15.00 2.11 -13.70
C GLU A 89 -13.90 3.16 -13.72
N LYS A 90 -14.30 4.43 -13.67
CA LYS A 90 -13.40 5.56 -13.43
C LYS A 90 -13.71 6.23 -12.10
N ILE A 91 -12.70 6.86 -11.49
CA ILE A 91 -12.89 7.76 -10.33
C ILE A 91 -13.57 9.05 -10.83
N LYS A 92 -14.66 9.47 -10.17
CA LYS A 92 -15.42 10.67 -10.59
C LYS A 92 -14.64 11.98 -10.42
N GLN A 93 -14.05 12.19 -9.25
CA GLN A 93 -13.35 13.43 -8.88
C GLN A 93 -11.98 13.08 -8.31
N LYS A 94 -10.94 13.16 -9.16
CA LYS A 94 -9.56 12.89 -8.74
C LYS A 94 -9.00 14.05 -7.94
N SER A 95 -9.46 15.27 -8.20
CA SER A 95 -8.99 16.48 -7.51
C SER A 95 -9.18 16.44 -6.00
N LEU A 96 -10.19 15.71 -5.49
CA LEU A 96 -10.41 15.47 -4.05
C LEU A 96 -9.22 14.81 -3.35
N TYR A 97 -8.44 14.02 -4.10
CA TYR A 97 -7.32 13.25 -3.55
C TYR A 97 -5.97 13.80 -4.04
N LEU A 98 -5.86 14.13 -5.33
CA LEU A 98 -4.59 14.48 -5.96
C LEU A 98 -4.34 16.01 -5.98
N GLY A 99 -5.34 16.80 -5.59
CA GLY A 99 -5.38 18.24 -5.79
C GLY A 99 -5.79 18.61 -7.21
N LYS A 100 -6.08 19.90 -7.43
CA LYS A 100 -6.35 20.44 -8.76
C LYS A 100 -5.04 20.66 -9.53
N ASP A 101 -5.14 20.78 -10.85
CA ASP A 101 -4.00 21.24 -11.66
C ASP A 101 -3.69 22.73 -11.43
N LEU A 102 -2.69 23.25 -12.15
CA LEU A 102 -2.27 24.66 -12.06
C LEU A 102 -3.35 25.66 -12.50
N GLU A 103 -4.36 25.21 -13.26
CA GLU A 103 -5.49 26.02 -13.72
C GLU A 103 -6.72 25.85 -12.80
N GLY A 104 -6.62 25.06 -11.73
CA GLY A 104 -7.72 24.80 -10.81
C GLY A 104 -8.76 23.79 -11.30
N LYS A 105 -8.43 22.98 -12.32
CA LYS A 105 -9.28 21.95 -12.94
C LYS A 105 -8.96 20.54 -12.40
N GLU A 106 -9.74 19.55 -12.86
CA GLU A 106 -9.46 18.14 -12.56
C GLU A 106 -8.07 17.76 -13.09
N PRO A 107 -7.22 17.13 -12.26
CA PRO A 107 -5.85 16.83 -12.63
C PRO A 107 -5.79 15.66 -13.61
N LEU A 108 -4.80 15.70 -14.52
CA LEU A 108 -4.28 14.49 -15.14
C LEU A 108 -3.59 13.64 -14.08
N ALA A 109 -3.86 12.33 -14.11
CA ALA A 109 -3.33 11.39 -13.15
C ALA A 109 -2.40 10.39 -13.83
N ASN A 110 -1.16 10.34 -13.36
CA ASN A 110 -0.28 9.20 -13.55
C ASN A 110 -0.61 8.11 -12.54
N TYR A 111 -0.17 6.89 -12.83
CA TYR A 111 -0.37 5.77 -11.94
C TYR A 111 0.77 4.77 -11.94
N ILE A 112 0.99 4.16 -10.78
CA ILE A 112 1.89 3.02 -10.60
C ILE A 112 1.04 1.77 -10.39
N HIS A 113 1.25 0.75 -11.21
CA HIS A 113 0.65 -0.56 -11.01
C HIS A 113 1.50 -1.44 -10.11
N VAL A 114 0.86 -2.10 -9.16
CA VAL A 114 1.48 -3.08 -8.25
C VAL A 114 0.92 -4.46 -8.57
N TYR A 115 1.77 -5.31 -9.16
CA TYR A 115 1.43 -6.69 -9.56
C TYR A 115 1.82 -7.73 -8.51
N GLY A 116 2.46 -7.31 -7.41
CA GLY A 116 2.99 -8.19 -6.39
C GLY A 116 3.82 -7.43 -5.36
N ASN A 117 4.15 -8.10 -4.27
CA ASN A 117 5.08 -7.59 -3.27
C ASN A 117 6.36 -8.42 -3.26
N VAL A 118 7.32 -7.97 -4.07
CA VAL A 118 8.63 -8.60 -4.21
C VAL A 118 9.42 -8.60 -2.89
N ILE A 119 9.24 -7.57 -2.04
CA ILE A 119 9.91 -7.47 -0.73
C ILE A 119 9.49 -8.63 0.18
N ARG A 120 8.22 -9.06 0.08
CA ARG A 120 7.63 -10.10 0.92
C ARG A 120 7.50 -11.46 0.20
N SER A 121 8.01 -11.55 -1.03
CA SER A 121 7.84 -12.70 -1.92
C SER A 121 6.37 -13.12 -2.07
N ARG A 122 5.47 -12.14 -2.20
CA ARG A 122 4.05 -12.36 -2.37
C ARG A 122 3.61 -12.03 -3.79
N GLU A 123 3.03 -13.03 -4.44
CA GLU A 123 2.33 -12.87 -5.70
C GLU A 123 0.90 -12.39 -5.46
N ARG A 124 0.32 -11.70 -6.44
CA ARG A 124 -1.05 -11.22 -6.41
C ARG A 124 -1.80 -11.69 -7.64
N GLN A 125 -3.09 -11.99 -7.48
CA GLN A 125 -4.01 -12.26 -8.60
C GLN A 125 -4.86 -11.02 -8.93
N ASP A 126 -4.74 -9.98 -8.11
CA ASP A 126 -5.36 -8.69 -8.21
C ASP A 126 -4.27 -7.61 -8.40
N LYS A 127 -4.66 -6.43 -8.86
CA LYS A 127 -3.74 -5.33 -9.20
C LYS A 127 -4.04 -4.13 -8.32
N LEU A 128 -3.02 -3.54 -7.70
CA LEU A 128 -3.18 -2.23 -7.06
C LEU A 128 -2.76 -1.13 -8.02
N THR A 129 -3.41 0.02 -7.96
CA THR A 129 -3.07 1.19 -8.74
C THR A 129 -2.94 2.38 -7.80
N ILE A 130 -1.77 2.99 -7.77
CA ILE A 130 -1.49 4.19 -6.98
C ILE A 130 -1.57 5.39 -7.92
N TYR A 131 -2.62 6.18 -7.79
CA TYR A 131 -2.83 7.41 -8.55
C TYR A 131 -2.07 8.57 -7.92
N MET A 132 -1.45 9.37 -8.77
CA MET A 132 -0.74 10.60 -8.45
C MET A 132 -0.95 11.62 -9.56
N ARG A 133 -0.85 12.90 -9.23
CA ARG A 133 -0.96 13.95 -10.26
C ARG A 133 0.28 13.92 -11.15
N ASP A 134 0.07 13.95 -12.46
CA ASP A 134 1.12 13.83 -13.47
C ASP A 134 2.20 14.91 -13.33
N THR A 135 1.77 16.15 -13.06
CA THR A 135 2.67 17.30 -12.95
C THR A 135 3.33 17.47 -11.58
N ALA A 136 3.05 16.58 -10.61
CA ALA A 136 3.45 16.79 -9.21
C ALA A 136 4.96 16.94 -8.99
N LEU A 137 5.80 16.49 -9.92
CA LEU A 137 7.26 16.62 -9.83
C LEU A 137 7.81 17.94 -10.35
N ILE A 138 7.03 18.66 -11.16
CA ILE A 138 7.48 19.85 -11.89
C ILE A 138 6.70 21.11 -11.53
N ASP A 139 5.63 20.99 -10.74
CA ASP A 139 4.74 22.12 -10.42
C ASP A 139 4.84 22.64 -8.98
N GLY A 140 5.91 22.28 -8.26
CA GLY A 140 6.17 22.76 -6.90
C GLY A 140 5.33 22.08 -5.82
N SER A 141 4.72 20.94 -6.12
CA SER A 141 3.98 20.16 -5.13
C SER A 141 4.83 19.80 -3.91
N LYS A 142 4.22 19.94 -2.73
CA LYS A 142 4.88 19.60 -1.48
C LYS A 142 5.13 18.08 -1.38
N PRO A 143 6.22 17.66 -0.72
CA PRO A 143 6.41 16.27 -0.31
C PRO A 143 5.23 15.76 0.50
N ASN A 144 4.83 14.52 0.25
CA ASN A 144 3.70 13.88 0.92
C ASN A 144 4.12 13.41 2.33
N ARG A 145 3.65 14.12 3.36
CA ARG A 145 4.03 13.86 4.76
C ARG A 145 3.45 12.54 5.28
N SER A 146 2.30 12.11 4.76
CA SER A 146 1.68 10.82 5.09
C SER A 146 2.57 9.66 4.64
N ILE A 147 3.09 9.73 3.41
CA ILE A 147 4.04 8.73 2.88
C ILE A 147 5.36 8.75 3.65
N ALA A 148 5.94 9.94 3.89
CA ALA A 148 7.17 10.07 4.67
C ALA A 148 7.03 9.44 6.08
N ARG A 149 5.87 9.60 6.71
CA ARG A 149 5.58 9.03 8.03
C ARG A 149 5.53 7.51 8.03
N VAL A 150 4.86 6.88 7.06
CA VAL A 150 4.77 5.40 6.98
C VAL A 150 6.10 4.75 6.64
N LEU A 151 6.96 5.47 5.91
CA LEU A 151 8.33 5.05 5.62
C LEU A 151 9.31 5.28 6.78
N ARG A 152 8.85 5.94 7.87
CA ARG A 152 9.59 6.22 9.12
C ARG A 152 10.86 7.06 8.95
N GLY A 153 10.89 7.95 7.96
CA GLY A 153 12.00 8.89 7.80
C GLY A 153 13.35 8.19 7.56
N ASP A 154 13.35 7.02 6.92
CA ASP A 154 14.57 6.43 6.38
C ASP A 154 15.19 7.48 5.44
N ALA A 155 16.24 8.16 5.90
CA ALA A 155 16.83 9.31 5.21
C ALA A 155 17.52 8.90 3.89
N THR A 156 17.62 7.60 3.63
CA THR A 156 18.09 7.03 2.36
C THR A 156 17.01 7.08 1.26
N PHE A 157 15.79 7.51 1.59
CA PHE A 157 14.65 7.42 0.69
C PHE A 157 14.50 8.65 -0.23
N TYR A 158 15.17 8.63 -1.38
CA TYR A 158 15.03 9.58 -2.50
C TYR A 158 13.75 9.34 -3.32
N GLY A 159 12.59 9.30 -2.66
CA GLY A 159 11.31 9.08 -3.35
C GLY A 159 10.70 10.39 -3.88
N PRO A 160 10.25 10.46 -5.15
CA PRO A 160 9.60 11.64 -5.73
C PRO A 160 8.13 11.78 -5.26
N TRP A 161 7.85 11.48 -3.99
CA TRP A 161 6.48 11.37 -3.48
C TRP A 161 5.92 12.75 -3.14
N SER A 162 5.55 13.51 -4.16
CA SER A 162 4.96 14.85 -4.02
C SER A 162 3.47 14.82 -4.35
N GLY A 163 2.70 15.67 -3.67
CA GLY A 163 1.26 15.75 -3.86
C GLY A 163 0.48 14.58 -3.23
N GLY A 164 -0.84 14.70 -3.28
CA GLY A 164 -1.74 13.71 -2.68
C GLY A 164 -1.79 12.46 -3.55
N MET A 165 -1.93 11.29 -2.92
CA MET A 165 -1.96 10.02 -3.64
C MET A 165 -3.13 9.16 -3.20
N LEU A 166 -3.73 8.44 -4.14
CA LEU A 166 -4.84 7.53 -3.87
C LEU A 166 -4.50 6.16 -4.40
N ALA A 167 -4.48 5.16 -3.53
CA ALA A 167 -4.43 3.77 -3.95
C ALA A 167 -5.84 3.21 -4.14
N MET A 168 -6.01 2.44 -5.21
CA MET A 168 -7.21 1.67 -5.55
C MET A 168 -6.83 0.24 -5.91
N LYS A 169 -7.78 -0.69 -5.87
CA LYS A 169 -7.57 -2.10 -6.18
C LYS A 169 -8.50 -2.57 -7.29
N LEU A 170 -7.96 -3.39 -8.19
CA LEU A 170 -8.64 -4.03 -9.30
C LEU A 170 -8.57 -5.55 -9.09
N PRO A 171 -9.63 -6.31 -9.36
CA PRO A 171 -9.75 -7.72 -8.99
C PRO A 171 -8.89 -8.66 -9.82
N THR A 172 -8.38 -8.21 -10.97
CA THR A 172 -7.62 -9.03 -11.91
C THR A 172 -6.34 -8.32 -12.36
N LEU A 173 -5.41 -9.11 -12.91
CA LEU A 173 -4.20 -8.62 -13.57
C LEU A 173 -4.41 -8.25 -15.06
N GLU A 174 -5.65 -8.33 -15.54
CA GLU A 174 -5.97 -8.02 -16.93
C GLU A 174 -5.59 -6.57 -17.27
N ARG A 175 -5.41 -6.33 -18.58
CA ARG A 175 -5.01 -5.02 -19.08
C ARG A 175 -6.07 -3.97 -18.74
N ASP A 176 -7.33 -4.33 -18.95
CA ASP A 176 -8.50 -3.45 -18.85
C ASP A 176 -9.52 -4.01 -17.85
N PRO A 177 -9.22 -4.02 -16.54
CA PRO A 177 -10.12 -4.58 -15.55
C PRO A 177 -11.35 -3.68 -15.37
N ALA A 178 -12.54 -4.29 -15.43
CA ALA A 178 -13.80 -3.57 -15.51
C ALA A 178 -14.13 -2.74 -14.26
N SER A 179 -13.84 -3.20 -13.05
CA SER A 179 -14.32 -2.51 -11.84
C SER A 179 -13.33 -2.58 -10.69
N PHE A 180 -13.29 -1.52 -9.88
CA PHE A 180 -12.51 -1.52 -8.66
C PHE A 180 -13.17 -2.44 -7.62
N VAL A 181 -12.36 -2.92 -6.69
CA VAL A 181 -12.81 -3.62 -5.49
C VAL A 181 -12.26 -2.94 -4.24
N HIS A 182 -12.79 -3.31 -3.07
CA HIS A 182 -12.40 -2.68 -1.82
C HIS A 182 -10.97 -3.06 -1.40
N MET A 183 -10.16 -2.05 -1.09
CA MET A 183 -8.85 -2.25 -0.49
C MET A 183 -8.94 -2.68 0.97
N ASP A 184 -7.93 -3.36 1.49
CA ASP A 184 -7.82 -3.72 2.91
C ASP A 184 -6.41 -3.45 3.49
N THR A 185 -6.16 -3.98 4.68
CA THR A 185 -4.88 -3.81 5.39
C THR A 185 -3.74 -4.67 4.83
N VAL A 186 -4.04 -5.70 4.03
CA VAL A 186 -3.05 -6.45 3.23
C VAL A 186 -2.57 -5.58 2.08
N ASP A 187 -3.50 -4.94 1.38
CA ASP A 187 -3.20 -4.02 0.29
C ASP A 187 -2.41 -2.80 0.77
N PHE A 188 -2.72 -2.29 1.97
CA PHE A 188 -1.95 -1.19 2.58
C PHE A 188 -0.47 -1.53 2.75
N ARG A 189 -0.14 -2.75 3.21
CA ARG A 189 1.25 -3.20 3.35
C ARG A 189 1.97 -3.20 2.01
N ASP A 190 1.30 -3.62 0.95
CA ASP A 190 1.87 -3.66 -0.40
C ASP A 190 2.10 -2.26 -0.96
N VAL A 191 1.16 -1.34 -0.78
CA VAL A 191 1.35 0.06 -1.18
C VAL A 191 2.56 0.67 -0.47
N VAL A 192 2.71 0.44 0.84
CA VAL A 192 3.86 0.95 1.60
C VAL A 192 5.17 0.29 1.17
N ASP A 193 5.17 -1.01 0.89
CA ASP A 193 6.34 -1.70 0.36
C ASP A 193 6.69 -1.22 -1.06
N THR A 194 5.71 -0.92 -1.92
CA THR A 194 5.94 -0.27 -3.23
C THR A 194 6.60 1.09 -3.06
N PHE A 195 6.10 1.93 -2.15
CA PHE A 195 6.76 3.20 -1.87
C PHE A 195 8.19 3.02 -1.39
N ARG A 196 8.49 1.92 -0.68
CA ARG A 196 9.82 1.58 -0.15
C ARG A 196 10.77 0.91 -1.18
N SER A 197 10.29 0.33 -2.26
CA SER A 197 11.18 -0.27 -3.28
C SER A 197 11.24 0.52 -4.58
N TYR A 198 10.42 1.57 -4.72
CA TYR A 198 10.40 2.36 -5.95
C TYR A 198 11.77 2.93 -6.31
N GLY A 199 12.19 2.76 -7.56
CA GLY A 199 13.50 3.19 -8.05
C GLY A 199 14.70 2.41 -7.52
N SER A 200 14.52 1.51 -6.56
CA SER A 200 15.59 0.64 -6.08
C SER A 200 15.72 -0.58 -6.98
N SER A 201 16.86 -0.74 -7.65
CA SER A 201 17.27 -2.00 -8.26
C SER A 201 17.61 -3.01 -7.14
N VAL A 202 16.60 -3.50 -6.41
CA VAL A 202 16.82 -4.50 -5.37
C VAL A 202 17.25 -5.79 -6.06
N LYS A 203 18.57 -6.03 -6.10
CA LYS A 203 19.13 -7.32 -6.50
C LYS A 203 18.65 -8.36 -5.47
N ILE A 204 17.99 -9.39 -5.98
CA ILE A 204 17.36 -10.49 -5.24
C ILE A 204 18.35 -11.22 -4.30
N SER A 205 19.67 -11.04 -4.47
CA SER A 205 20.72 -11.69 -3.67
C SER A 205 20.80 -11.25 -2.21
N ASP A 206 20.52 -9.98 -1.90
CA ASP A 206 20.95 -9.39 -0.62
C ASP A 206 19.96 -9.61 0.53
N MET A 207 18.76 -10.10 0.24
CA MET A 207 17.73 -10.38 1.26
C MET A 207 17.65 -11.86 1.66
N SER A 208 18.41 -12.74 0.99
CA SER A 208 18.40 -14.19 1.25
C SER A 208 19.35 -14.62 2.38
N GLN A 209 20.22 -13.73 2.89
CA GLN A 209 21.29 -14.12 3.83
C GLN A 209 20.97 -13.90 5.32
N ASN A 210 19.82 -13.34 5.70
CA ASN A 210 19.47 -13.23 7.13
C ASN A 210 18.76 -14.48 7.69
N LYS A 211 19.17 -15.66 7.23
CA LYS A 211 18.89 -16.95 7.88
C LYS A 211 20.08 -17.36 8.74
N LYS A 212 20.20 -16.85 9.98
CA LYS A 212 20.82 -17.61 11.08
C LYS A 212 20.11 -17.29 12.40
N HIS A 213 19.26 -18.23 12.82
CA HIS A 213 18.95 -18.47 14.21
C HIS A 213 20.18 -19.07 14.90
N THR A 214 20.57 -18.53 16.05
CA THR A 214 21.07 -19.33 17.18
C THR A 214 20.56 -18.69 18.47
N GLY A 215 20.06 -19.54 19.37
CA GLY A 215 19.37 -19.20 20.61
C GLY A 215 20.26 -18.68 21.74
N PRO A 216 19.80 -18.80 23.01
CA PRO A 216 20.12 -17.85 24.07
C PRO A 216 21.41 -18.19 24.81
N VAL A 217 22.13 -17.18 25.29
CA VAL A 217 23.14 -17.33 26.33
C VAL A 217 22.99 -16.18 27.34
N SER A 218 22.86 -16.56 28.61
CA SER A 218 22.79 -15.72 29.82
C SER A 218 24.23 -15.56 30.42
N PRO A 219 24.46 -14.92 31.58
CA PRO A 219 25.41 -13.82 31.77
C PRO A 219 26.73 -14.26 32.47
N PHE A 220 27.63 -13.29 32.75
CA PHE A 220 28.94 -13.40 33.45
C PHE A 220 30.10 -13.88 32.53
N ASP A 221 31.36 -13.40 32.57
CA ASP A 221 32.20 -12.74 33.59
C ASP A 221 33.47 -12.13 32.92
N GLY A 222 34.14 -11.19 33.60
CA GLY A 222 35.62 -11.00 33.60
C GLY A 222 36.27 -10.20 32.46
N GLU A 223 36.85 -9.01 32.74
CA GLU A 223 38.29 -8.77 33.03
C GLU A 223 39.13 -8.44 31.78
N LEU A 224 39.58 -7.18 31.62
CA LEU A 224 40.86 -6.56 32.05
C LEU A 224 42.06 -6.79 31.10
N THR A 225 42.66 -5.66 30.70
CA THR A 225 44.04 -5.45 30.18
C THR A 225 44.37 -5.99 28.78
N LYS A 226 45.12 -5.31 27.91
CA LYS A 226 46.16 -4.27 28.09
C LYS A 226 45.96 -3.11 27.12
#